data_AF-C7DAS6-F1
#
_entry.id   AF-C7DAS6-F1
#
_cell.length_a   1.000
_cell.length_b   1.000
_cell.length_c   1.000
_cell.angle_alpha   90.00
_cell.angle_beta   90.00
_cell.angle_gamma   90.00
#
_symmetry.space_group_name_H-M   'P 1'
#
loop_
_entity.id
_entity.type
_entity.pdbx_description
1 polymer ?
#
loop_
_entity_poly.entity_id
_entity_poly.type
_entity_poly.pdbx_seq_one_letter_code
_entity_poly.pdbx_strand_id
1 'polypeptide(L)'
;MAQIAWKGILMNKVITDGLVLMPPSFANGLDVWSSGDGTPGSDTYAGSGNGVYVPADQDFGAALELLKTSAMQRVRYMGETPILPGCYLKVTVRVKAISGNLPSVRISTRPSRADNGAVGTVTNLGVSVPLTTYGEVVEVSAFVGSGNRTVVDMVWGDQVVYAHMGLDLTGANNGVVRIDDIEIEDVTSVFLRNMISTADVRDFGAVGDGVTDDSAAFEAADQAANGREVLVSAGTYFLGSNVTINNRIQFEGTVVMAAEHRLALIKNFELPTYYDAFDDEERAFKAAFHALLFFSNHESLDLGGRRVALSEPVDMQAAVPSRTTFATRRVIRNGQLHPIDGPAWDSEIVTSQATYDPANARVLTGVANVANIQMGSLVEGNGVGREIYVSSVDVGQQRVTLSQPHL
;
A
#
# COMPACT_ATOMS: atom_id res chain seq x y z
N MET A 1 22.73 -2.37 24.36
CA MET A 1 21.92 -3.21 25.26
C MET A 1 20.62 -2.45 25.50
N ALA A 2 19.74 -2.43 24.50
CA ALA A 2 18.60 -3.35 24.38
C ALA A 2 17.39 -2.76 25.16
N GLN A 3 16.20 -2.55 24.62
CA GLN A 3 15.63 -2.83 23.30
C GLN A 3 14.33 -2.01 23.27
N ILE A 4 14.15 -1.17 22.26
CA ILE A 4 12.89 -0.47 22.01
C ILE A 4 11.90 -1.53 21.51
N ALA A 5 10.89 -1.84 22.32
CA ALA A 5 9.76 -2.66 21.90
C ALA A 5 8.62 -1.73 21.49
N TRP A 6 8.60 -1.29 20.24
CA TRP A 6 7.37 -0.74 19.65
C TRP A 6 6.54 -1.91 19.13
N LYS A 7 5.68 -2.44 20.01
CA LYS A 7 4.67 -3.42 19.63
C LYS A 7 3.44 -2.64 19.22
N GLY A 8 3.20 -2.55 17.91
CA GLY A 8 1.97 -1.99 17.34
C GLY A 8 0.76 -2.80 17.78
N ILE A 9 0.17 -2.44 18.92
CA ILE A 9 -1.19 -2.85 19.28
C ILE A 9 -2.10 -1.91 18.51
N LEU A 10 -2.77 -2.45 17.49
CA LEU A 10 -3.84 -1.75 16.79
C LEU A 10 -4.88 -1.29 17.82
N MET A 11 -5.00 0.01 17.97
CA MET A 11 -5.80 0.66 19.00
C MET A 11 -7.29 0.59 18.61
N ASN A 12 -8.09 -0.17 19.36
CA ASN A 12 -9.56 -0.23 19.24
C ASN A 12 -10.16 1.09 19.78
N LYS A 13 -11.07 1.78 19.08
CA LYS A 13 -11.61 3.06 19.57
C LYS A 13 -12.45 2.92 20.84
N VAL A 14 -12.99 1.74 21.11
CA VAL A 14 -13.58 1.39 22.41
C VAL A 14 -12.59 1.61 23.56
N ILE A 15 -11.31 1.30 23.34
CA ILE A 15 -10.23 1.42 24.33
C ILE A 15 -9.67 2.85 24.36
N THR A 16 -9.54 3.50 23.20
CA THR A 16 -8.91 4.83 23.09
C THR A 16 -9.82 5.98 23.52
N ASP A 17 -11.13 5.89 23.22
CA ASP A 17 -12.10 6.96 23.45
C ASP A 17 -13.17 6.60 24.50
N GLY A 18 -13.07 5.41 25.13
CA GLY A 18 -13.97 4.97 26.20
C GLY A 18 -15.42 4.71 25.76
N LEU A 19 -15.65 4.40 24.48
CA LEU A 19 -16.99 4.23 23.90
C LEU A 19 -17.66 2.94 24.39
N VAL A 20 -18.85 3.06 24.98
CA VAL A 20 -19.72 1.91 25.29
C VAL A 20 -20.58 1.62 24.05
N LEU A 21 -20.12 0.71 23.19
CA LEU A 21 -20.83 0.33 21.97
C LEU A 21 -21.77 -0.86 22.18
N MET A 22 -21.39 -1.80 23.04
CA MET A 22 -22.16 -3.02 23.26
C MET A 22 -23.48 -2.70 23.99
N PRO A 23 -24.65 -3.04 23.40
CA PRO A 23 -25.92 -2.93 24.10
C PRO A 23 -25.97 -3.81 25.36
N PRO A 24 -26.74 -3.44 26.39
CA PRO A 24 -26.97 -4.30 27.55
C PRO A 24 -27.67 -5.60 27.15
N SER A 25 -27.21 -6.73 27.66
CA SER A 25 -27.90 -8.03 27.49
C SER A 25 -29.39 -7.95 27.85
N PHE A 26 -30.23 -8.72 27.16
CA PHE A 26 -31.65 -8.90 27.51
C PHE A 26 -31.85 -9.39 28.94
N ALA A 27 -30.85 -10.09 29.53
CA ALA A 27 -30.87 -10.50 30.93
C ALA A 27 -30.93 -9.33 31.92
N ASN A 28 -30.51 -8.13 31.49
CA ASN A 28 -30.54 -6.92 32.32
C ASN A 28 -31.88 -6.18 32.25
N GLY A 29 -32.85 -6.69 31.49
CA GLY A 29 -34.18 -6.08 31.34
C GLY A 29 -34.52 -5.73 29.90
N LEU A 30 -35.83 -5.58 29.65
CA LEU A 30 -36.39 -5.24 28.34
C LEU A 30 -36.84 -3.76 28.24
N ASP A 31 -36.48 -2.94 29.22
CA ASP A 31 -36.86 -1.54 29.36
C ASP A 31 -36.03 -0.59 28.48
N VAL A 32 -34.91 -1.06 27.94
CA VAL A 32 -34.08 -0.35 26.93
C VAL A 32 -34.22 -0.91 25.52
N TRP A 33 -35.15 -1.85 25.33
CA TRP A 33 -35.40 -2.53 24.06
C TRP A 33 -36.77 -2.11 23.52
N SER A 34 -36.76 -1.26 22.50
CA SER A 34 -37.95 -0.60 21.98
C SER A 34 -38.60 -1.37 20.82
N SER A 35 -39.94 -1.35 20.80
CA SER A 35 -40.76 -1.78 19.65
C SER A 35 -40.93 -0.66 18.59
N GLY A 36 -40.43 0.54 18.88
CA GLY A 36 -40.43 1.72 18.03
C GLY A 36 -39.04 2.09 17.53
N ASP A 37 -38.79 3.40 17.45
CA ASP A 37 -37.59 3.97 16.83
C ASP A 37 -36.38 4.07 17.77
N GLY A 38 -36.55 3.70 19.04
CA GLY A 38 -35.50 3.74 20.07
C GLY A 38 -35.32 5.10 20.74
N THR A 39 -36.00 6.15 20.25
CA THR A 39 -35.93 7.49 20.82
C THR A 39 -36.61 7.57 22.19
N PRO A 40 -36.28 8.58 23.03
CA PRO A 40 -36.97 8.82 24.28
C PRO A 40 -38.50 8.84 24.12
N GLY A 41 -39.21 8.12 24.99
CA GLY A 41 -40.67 7.99 24.95
C GLY A 41 -41.20 6.89 24.02
N SER A 42 -40.34 6.14 23.32
CA SER A 42 -40.78 4.97 22.55
C SER A 42 -41.22 3.83 23.48
N ASP A 43 -42.23 3.06 23.05
CA ASP A 43 -42.66 1.85 23.76
C ASP A 43 -41.54 0.81 23.86
N THR A 44 -41.52 0.07 24.96
CA THR A 44 -40.48 -0.93 25.28
C THR A 44 -41.07 -2.30 25.54
N TYR A 45 -40.26 -3.35 25.35
CA TYR A 45 -40.68 -4.72 25.55
C TYR A 45 -40.88 -5.11 27.03
N ALA A 46 -40.47 -4.25 27.97
CA ALA A 46 -40.88 -4.38 29.37
C ALA A 46 -42.39 -4.12 29.59
N GLY A 47 -43.05 -3.36 28.68
CA GLY A 47 -44.46 -2.97 28.81
C GLY A 47 -45.37 -3.36 27.64
N SER A 48 -44.82 -3.87 26.53
CA SER A 48 -45.59 -4.10 25.29
C SER A 48 -46.47 -5.35 25.28
N GLY A 49 -46.23 -6.31 26.19
CA GLY A 49 -47.01 -7.55 26.35
C GLY A 49 -46.80 -8.63 25.29
N ASN A 50 -46.05 -8.35 24.22
CA ASN A 50 -45.75 -9.32 23.14
C ASN A 50 -44.29 -9.77 23.09
N GLY A 51 -43.44 -9.30 24.01
CA GLY A 51 -42.05 -9.75 24.20
C GLY A 51 -41.83 -10.20 25.64
N VAL A 52 -41.04 -11.25 25.83
CA VAL A 52 -40.71 -11.79 27.15
C VAL A 52 -39.25 -12.24 27.20
N TYR A 53 -38.61 -12.05 28.35
CA TYR A 53 -37.25 -12.53 28.59
C TYR A 53 -37.26 -14.05 28.86
N VAL A 54 -36.36 -14.76 28.19
CA VAL A 54 -36.12 -16.20 28.36
C VAL A 54 -34.70 -16.37 28.94
N PRO A 55 -34.55 -16.89 30.18
CA PRO A 55 -33.25 -16.92 30.86
C PRO A 55 -32.32 -18.06 30.44
N ALA A 56 -32.84 -19.11 29.82
CA ALA A 56 -32.08 -20.32 29.50
C ALA A 56 -32.57 -20.97 28.20
N ASP A 57 -32.53 -20.21 27.11
CA ASP A 57 -32.65 -20.78 25.78
C ASP A 57 -31.44 -21.68 25.46
N GLN A 58 -31.68 -22.79 24.77
CA GLN A 58 -30.66 -23.79 24.49
C GLN A 58 -29.49 -23.27 23.62
N ASP A 59 -29.73 -22.31 22.73
CA ASP A 59 -28.71 -21.79 21.81
C ASP A 59 -28.15 -20.44 22.26
N PHE A 60 -28.97 -19.62 22.92
CA PHE A 60 -28.64 -18.23 23.27
C PHE A 60 -28.37 -18.00 24.76
N GLY A 61 -28.80 -18.91 25.64
CA GLY A 61 -28.85 -18.62 27.07
C GLY A 61 -29.90 -17.54 27.36
N ALA A 62 -29.49 -16.28 27.51
CA ALA A 62 -30.39 -15.15 27.66
C ALA A 62 -30.98 -14.76 26.30
N ALA A 63 -32.31 -14.73 26.16
CA ALA A 63 -32.97 -14.40 24.90
C ALA A 63 -34.23 -13.56 25.09
N LEU A 64 -34.59 -12.81 24.05
CA LEU A 64 -35.91 -12.21 23.89
C LEU A 64 -36.79 -13.15 23.07
N GLU A 65 -37.87 -13.67 23.64
CA GLU A 65 -38.94 -14.31 22.89
C GLU A 65 -39.99 -13.27 22.50
N LEU A 66 -40.33 -13.20 21.21
CA LEU A 66 -41.16 -12.16 20.64
C LEU A 66 -42.24 -12.76 19.75
N LEU A 67 -43.50 -12.42 20.03
CA LEU A 67 -44.62 -12.64 19.12
C LEU A 67 -44.73 -11.46 18.15
N LYS A 68 -44.48 -11.70 16.87
CA LYS A 68 -44.63 -10.69 15.82
C LYS A 68 -46.11 -10.38 15.57
N THR A 69 -46.53 -9.16 15.88
CA THR A 69 -47.93 -8.69 15.73
C THR A 69 -48.11 -7.60 14.69
N SER A 70 -47.04 -6.91 14.29
CA SER A 70 -47.07 -5.80 13.32
C SER A 70 -46.31 -6.13 12.05
N ALA A 71 -46.74 -5.58 10.89
CA ALA A 71 -46.14 -5.84 9.58
C ALA A 71 -44.60 -5.60 9.56
N MET A 72 -44.16 -4.54 10.24
CA MET A 72 -42.76 -4.31 10.62
C MET A 72 -42.69 -4.25 12.14
N GLN A 73 -42.04 -5.23 12.77
CA GLN A 73 -41.84 -5.30 14.21
C GLN A 73 -40.38 -4.97 14.49
N ARG A 74 -40.11 -3.89 15.23
CA ARG A 74 -38.75 -3.46 15.55
C ARG A 74 -38.29 -4.05 16.88
N VAL A 75 -37.02 -4.38 16.98
CA VAL A 75 -36.34 -4.54 18.27
C VAL A 75 -35.13 -3.63 18.22
N ARG A 76 -35.21 -2.51 18.94
CA ARG A 76 -34.27 -1.40 18.83
C ARG A 76 -33.65 -1.09 20.18
N TYR A 77 -32.33 -1.05 20.26
CA TYR A 77 -31.66 -0.54 21.44
C TYR A 77 -31.89 0.98 21.56
N MET A 78 -32.39 1.42 22.72
CA MET A 78 -32.68 2.84 22.97
C MET A 78 -31.45 3.68 23.25
N GLY A 79 -30.30 3.06 23.55
CA GLY A 79 -29.05 3.80 23.72
C GLY A 79 -28.61 4.49 22.43
N GLU A 80 -27.95 5.64 22.59
CA GLU A 80 -27.34 6.37 21.48
C GLU A 80 -25.97 5.74 21.20
N THR A 81 -25.84 5.00 20.10
CA THR A 81 -24.55 4.44 19.67
C THR A 81 -23.79 5.52 18.90
N PRO A 82 -22.65 6.05 19.42
CA PRO A 82 -21.97 7.17 18.80
C PRO A 82 -21.32 6.79 17.46
N ILE A 83 -21.41 7.67 16.47
CA ILE A 83 -20.77 7.54 15.16
C ILE A 83 -19.74 8.65 15.01
N LEU A 84 -18.48 8.33 15.31
CA LEU A 84 -17.37 9.26 15.13
C LEU A 84 -16.87 9.25 13.67
N PRO A 85 -16.29 10.37 13.18
CA PRO A 85 -15.60 10.37 11.90
C PRO A 85 -14.55 9.26 11.82
N GLY A 86 -14.62 8.45 10.75
CA GLY A 86 -13.73 7.32 10.51
C GLY A 86 -14.05 6.06 11.33
N CYS A 87 -15.18 6.02 12.04
CA CYS A 87 -15.66 4.83 12.74
C CYS A 87 -16.36 3.87 11.77
N TYR A 88 -16.08 2.58 11.90
CA TYR A 88 -16.77 1.49 11.22
C TYR A 88 -17.24 0.46 12.25
N LEU A 89 -18.54 0.20 12.28
CA LEU A 89 -19.18 -0.70 13.23
C LEU A 89 -19.76 -1.92 12.50
N LYS A 90 -19.74 -3.07 13.16
CA LYS A 90 -20.49 -4.26 12.74
C LYS A 90 -21.60 -4.47 13.75
N VAL A 91 -22.84 -4.56 13.26
CA VAL A 91 -23.99 -4.98 14.07
C VAL A 91 -24.27 -6.44 13.74
N THR A 92 -24.38 -7.30 14.75
CA THR A 92 -24.66 -8.74 14.59
C THR A 92 -25.87 -9.12 15.44
N VAL A 93 -26.75 -9.93 14.87
CA VAL A 93 -27.96 -10.47 15.54
C VAL A 93 -28.11 -11.93 15.19
N ARG A 94 -28.41 -12.76 16.18
CA ARG A 94 -28.81 -14.15 15.98
C ARG A 94 -30.28 -14.32 16.35
N VAL A 95 -31.04 -14.97 15.49
CA VAL A 95 -32.49 -15.18 15.67
C VAL A 95 -32.88 -16.57 15.19
N LYS A 96 -33.88 -17.17 15.85
CA LYS A 96 -34.52 -18.41 15.38
C LYS A 96 -36.02 -18.31 15.45
N ALA A 97 -36.69 -18.93 14.49
CA ALA A 97 -38.14 -19.10 14.54
C ALA A 97 -38.49 -20.25 15.49
N ILE A 98 -39.51 -20.08 16.32
CA ILE A 98 -39.96 -21.09 17.29
C ILE A 98 -41.26 -21.74 16.84
N SER A 99 -42.24 -20.94 16.43
CA SER A 99 -43.55 -21.43 15.97
C SER A 99 -44.31 -20.37 15.19
N GLY A 100 -45.42 -20.75 14.57
CA GLY A 100 -46.29 -19.83 13.83
C GLY A 100 -45.70 -19.39 12.50
N ASN A 101 -46.16 -18.26 11.95
CA ASN A 101 -45.68 -17.82 10.64
C ASN A 101 -44.19 -17.45 10.66
N LEU A 102 -43.46 -17.74 9.58
CA LEU A 102 -42.03 -17.48 9.48
C LEU A 102 -41.76 -16.06 8.92
N PRO A 103 -41.22 -15.12 9.71
CA PRO A 103 -40.88 -13.78 9.23
C PRO A 103 -39.50 -13.74 8.56
N SER A 104 -39.15 -12.58 8.01
CA SER A 104 -37.78 -12.25 7.62
C SER A 104 -37.16 -11.29 8.62
N VAL A 105 -35.87 -11.43 8.88
CA VAL A 105 -35.08 -10.56 9.75
C VAL A 105 -34.11 -9.70 8.92
N ARG A 106 -33.83 -8.48 9.39
CA ARG A 106 -32.74 -7.65 8.88
C ARG A 106 -32.21 -6.76 9.99
N ILE A 107 -30.94 -6.37 9.90
CA ILE A 107 -30.43 -5.24 10.67
C ILE A 107 -31.15 -3.98 10.22
N SER A 108 -31.54 -3.14 11.18
CA SER A 108 -32.14 -1.84 10.92
C SER A 108 -31.55 -0.82 11.88
N THR A 109 -31.63 0.45 11.55
CA THR A 109 -31.12 1.53 12.40
C THR A 109 -31.97 2.80 12.27
N ARG A 110 -31.84 3.69 13.26
CA ARG A 110 -32.30 5.08 13.17
C ARG A 110 -31.09 6.02 13.30
N PRO A 111 -30.43 6.37 12.19
CA PRO A 111 -29.35 7.34 12.20
C PRO A 111 -29.89 8.74 12.55
N SER A 112 -29.19 9.45 13.43
CA SER A 112 -29.67 10.70 14.02
C SER A 112 -28.57 11.77 14.04
N ARG A 113 -29.00 13.03 13.89
CA ARG A 113 -28.16 14.23 14.05
C ARG A 113 -28.07 14.62 15.53
N ALA A 114 -27.17 15.55 15.85
CA ALA A 114 -27.02 16.06 17.21
C ALA A 114 -28.28 16.75 17.78
N ASP A 115 -29.23 17.15 16.93
CA ASP A 115 -30.52 17.74 17.32
C ASP A 115 -31.65 16.68 17.50
N ASN A 116 -31.31 15.39 17.53
CA ASN A 116 -32.21 14.24 17.60
C ASN A 116 -33.11 14.03 16.34
N GLY A 117 -32.88 14.82 15.29
CA GLY A 117 -33.50 14.64 13.99
C GLY A 117 -33.01 13.38 13.28
N ALA A 118 -33.94 12.57 12.76
CA ALA A 118 -33.58 11.40 11.96
C ALA A 118 -32.96 11.81 10.61
N VAL A 119 -31.94 11.08 10.18
CA VAL A 119 -31.32 11.24 8.86
C VAL A 119 -31.95 10.27 7.88
N GLY A 120 -33.03 10.68 7.20
CA GLY A 120 -33.75 9.84 6.25
C GLY A 120 -33.10 9.69 4.86
N THR A 121 -31.99 10.38 4.60
CA THR A 121 -31.31 10.39 3.29
C THR A 121 -30.27 9.29 3.12
N VAL A 122 -29.98 8.53 4.18
CA VAL A 122 -28.95 7.49 4.20
C VAL A 122 -29.59 6.11 4.32
N THR A 123 -28.92 5.08 3.81
CA THR A 123 -29.34 3.69 3.98
C THR A 123 -29.32 3.32 5.46
N ASN A 124 -30.46 2.87 5.98
CA ASN A 124 -30.63 2.50 7.39
C ASN A 124 -31.19 1.09 7.59
N LEU A 125 -31.20 0.29 6.52
CA LEU A 125 -31.73 -1.07 6.49
C LEU A 125 -30.71 -1.99 5.82
N GLY A 126 -30.44 -3.12 6.47
CA GLY A 126 -29.58 -4.17 5.94
C GLY A 126 -30.34 -5.13 5.04
N VAL A 127 -29.62 -6.14 4.55
CA VAL A 127 -30.19 -7.22 3.74
C VAL A 127 -31.22 -8.00 4.57
N SER A 128 -32.36 -8.30 3.96
CA SER A 128 -33.43 -9.09 4.58
C SER A 128 -33.24 -10.57 4.32
N VAL A 129 -33.19 -11.35 5.40
CA VAL A 129 -33.00 -12.80 5.39
C VAL A 129 -34.27 -13.48 5.89
N PRO A 130 -34.92 -14.34 5.07
CA PRO A 130 -36.09 -15.09 5.52
C PRO A 130 -35.71 -16.18 6.51
N LEU A 131 -36.51 -16.37 7.57
CA LEU A 131 -36.43 -17.56 8.40
C LEU A 131 -37.19 -18.68 7.70
N THR A 132 -36.56 -19.83 7.49
CA THR A 132 -37.17 -20.92 6.69
C THR A 132 -37.44 -22.18 7.50
N THR A 133 -36.79 -22.32 8.66
CA THR A 133 -36.84 -23.53 9.49
C THR A 133 -37.01 -23.16 10.96
N TYR A 134 -37.83 -23.90 11.70
CA TYR A 134 -37.94 -23.72 13.15
C TYR A 134 -36.70 -24.28 13.87
N GLY A 135 -36.26 -23.57 14.91
CA GLY A 135 -35.09 -23.93 15.70
C GLY A 135 -33.74 -23.65 15.03
N GLU A 136 -33.71 -23.33 13.73
CA GLU A 136 -32.50 -22.93 13.03
C GLU A 136 -32.08 -21.52 13.45
N VAL A 137 -30.84 -21.39 13.93
CA VAL A 137 -30.22 -20.11 14.26
C VAL A 137 -29.74 -19.43 12.99
N VAL A 138 -30.31 -18.28 12.68
CA VAL A 138 -29.92 -17.41 11.58
C VAL A 138 -29.18 -16.20 12.13
N GLU A 139 -27.93 -16.03 11.71
CA GLU A 139 -27.15 -14.83 11.98
C GLU A 139 -27.34 -13.83 10.84
N VAL A 140 -27.64 -12.58 11.20
CA VAL A 140 -27.61 -11.44 10.27
C VAL A 140 -26.66 -10.38 10.79
N SER A 141 -25.91 -9.78 9.88
CA SER A 141 -25.01 -8.68 10.20
C SER A 141 -25.09 -7.55 9.18
N ALA A 142 -24.73 -6.34 9.61
CA ALA A 142 -24.52 -5.22 8.70
C ALA A 142 -23.36 -4.35 9.19
N PHE A 143 -22.61 -3.83 8.22
CA PHE A 143 -21.54 -2.87 8.43
C PHE A 143 -22.06 -1.45 8.27
N VAL A 144 -21.73 -0.62 9.26
CA VAL A 144 -22.11 0.79 9.34
C VAL A 144 -20.84 1.62 9.33
N GLY A 145 -20.78 2.69 8.55
CA GLY A 145 -19.59 3.54 8.52
C GLY A 145 -19.82 4.96 8.00
N SER A 146 -18.92 5.87 8.39
CA SER A 146 -18.97 7.27 7.93
C SER A 146 -18.53 7.44 6.47
N GLY A 147 -17.86 6.45 5.86
CA GLY A 147 -17.31 6.53 4.50
C GLY A 147 -17.77 5.38 3.59
N ASN A 148 -17.88 5.65 2.29
CA ASN A 148 -18.22 4.63 1.30
C ASN A 148 -17.02 3.69 1.10
N ARG A 149 -17.22 2.41 1.42
CA ARG A 149 -16.23 1.33 1.26
C ARG A 149 -16.96 0.10 0.75
N THR A 150 -16.28 -0.74 -0.02
CA THR A 150 -16.88 -1.87 -0.77
C THR A 150 -17.70 -2.85 0.07
N VAL A 151 -17.45 -2.94 1.39
CA VAL A 151 -18.13 -3.86 2.31
C VAL A 151 -18.96 -3.14 3.38
N VAL A 152 -19.21 -1.83 3.25
CA VAL A 152 -20.09 -1.09 4.16
C VAL A 152 -21.51 -1.06 3.60
N ASP A 153 -22.44 -1.67 4.33
CA ASP A 153 -23.85 -1.74 3.93
C ASP A 153 -24.57 -0.39 4.12
N MET A 154 -24.21 0.34 5.17
CA MET A 154 -24.87 1.58 5.58
C MET A 154 -23.86 2.73 5.67
N VAL A 155 -23.76 3.51 4.59
CA VAL A 155 -22.84 4.66 4.48
C VAL A 155 -23.54 5.94 4.93
N TRP A 156 -23.05 6.55 6.01
CA TRP A 156 -23.77 7.62 6.72
C TRP A 156 -23.18 9.02 6.58
N GLY A 157 -21.93 9.14 6.14
CA GLY A 157 -21.25 10.44 6.05
C GLY A 157 -20.99 11.07 7.42
N ASP A 158 -20.82 12.38 7.43
CA ASP A 158 -20.56 13.22 8.61
C ASP A 158 -21.84 13.73 9.31
N GLN A 159 -22.99 13.62 8.63
CA GLN A 159 -24.27 14.11 9.13
C GLN A 159 -24.88 13.27 10.25
N VAL A 160 -24.46 12.00 10.41
CA VAL A 160 -24.95 11.11 11.46
C VAL A 160 -23.99 11.14 12.64
N VAL A 161 -24.47 11.55 13.81
CA VAL A 161 -23.65 11.69 15.02
C VAL A 161 -23.83 10.48 15.95
N TYR A 162 -25.01 9.86 15.92
CA TYR A 162 -25.30 8.62 16.62
C TYR A 162 -26.43 7.85 15.91
N ALA A 163 -26.65 6.60 16.30
CA ALA A 163 -27.81 5.85 15.88
C ALA A 163 -28.38 4.97 16.99
N HIS A 164 -29.69 4.73 16.91
CA HIS A 164 -30.31 3.61 17.60
C HIS A 164 -30.22 2.39 16.68
N MET A 165 -29.69 1.27 17.16
CA MET A 165 -29.39 0.09 16.33
C MET A 165 -30.15 -1.14 16.83
N GLY A 166 -30.41 -2.09 15.92
CA GLY A 166 -31.16 -3.29 16.24
C GLY A 166 -31.62 -4.01 14.97
N LEU A 167 -32.82 -4.59 15.01
CA LEU A 167 -33.38 -5.37 13.90
C LEU A 167 -34.84 -5.01 13.59
N ASP A 168 -35.26 -5.36 12.38
CA ASP A 168 -36.67 -5.45 12.00
C ASP A 168 -37.03 -6.91 11.70
N LEU A 169 -38.20 -7.33 12.17
CA LEU A 169 -38.91 -8.49 11.63
C LEU A 169 -39.97 -8.01 10.64
N THR A 170 -39.93 -8.53 9.42
CA THR A 170 -40.85 -8.21 8.33
C THR A 170 -41.57 -9.47 7.84
N GLY A 171 -42.55 -9.33 6.95
CA GLY A 171 -43.35 -10.45 6.46
C GLY A 171 -44.55 -10.76 7.37
N ALA A 172 -45.00 -12.02 7.33
CA ALA A 172 -46.25 -12.44 7.96
C ALA A 172 -46.23 -12.31 9.50
N ASN A 173 -47.37 -11.92 10.07
CA ASN A 173 -47.56 -11.82 11.52
C ASN A 173 -47.95 -13.18 12.13
N ASN A 174 -48.00 -13.25 13.46
CA ASN A 174 -48.32 -14.44 14.26
C ASN A 174 -47.21 -15.51 14.24
N GLY A 175 -45.96 -15.07 14.10
CA GLY A 175 -44.76 -15.88 14.31
C GLY A 175 -44.13 -15.59 15.66
N VAL A 176 -43.66 -16.62 16.34
CA VAL A 176 -42.84 -16.49 17.57
C VAL A 176 -41.38 -16.71 17.19
N VAL A 177 -40.53 -15.76 17.54
CA VAL A 177 -39.07 -15.87 17.37
C VAL A 177 -38.36 -15.74 18.70
N ARG A 178 -37.16 -16.30 18.81
CA ARG A 178 -36.20 -15.98 19.87
C ARG A 178 -35.02 -15.26 19.27
N ILE A 179 -34.59 -14.22 19.94
CA ILE A 179 -33.53 -13.31 19.53
C ILE A 179 -32.47 -13.33 20.63
N ASP A 180 -31.23 -13.52 20.23
CA ASP A 180 -30.05 -13.42 21.08
C ASP A 180 -29.64 -11.96 21.26
N ASP A 181 -28.80 -11.68 22.26
CA ASP A 181 -28.28 -10.35 22.51
C ASP A 181 -27.72 -9.71 21.22
N ILE A 182 -28.04 -8.43 21.01
CA ILE A 182 -27.56 -7.70 19.83
C ILE A 182 -26.16 -7.19 20.11
N GLU A 183 -25.22 -7.53 19.24
CA GLU A 183 -23.83 -7.14 19.37
C GLU A 183 -23.52 -5.96 18.44
N ILE A 184 -22.78 -4.97 18.96
CA ILE A 184 -22.25 -3.85 18.18
C ILE A 184 -20.75 -3.75 18.47
N GLU A 185 -19.95 -4.00 17.44
CA GLU A 185 -18.49 -4.07 17.54
C GLU A 185 -17.82 -2.95 16.75
N ASP A 186 -16.75 -2.37 17.30
CA ASP A 186 -15.83 -1.51 16.56
C ASP A 186 -14.91 -2.36 15.67
N VAL A 187 -15.17 -2.32 14.37
CA VAL A 187 -14.36 -2.99 13.34
C VAL A 187 -13.47 -2.01 12.59
N THR A 188 -13.32 -0.77 13.08
CA THR A 188 -12.49 0.27 12.47
C THR A 188 -11.09 -0.24 12.19
N SER A 189 -10.46 -0.98 13.11
CA SER A 189 -9.12 -1.54 12.90
C SER A 189 -9.04 -2.53 11.72
N VAL A 190 -10.11 -3.27 11.41
CA VAL A 190 -10.21 -4.20 10.28
C VAL A 190 -10.33 -3.42 8.96
N PHE A 191 -11.10 -2.32 8.95
CA PHE A 191 -11.21 -1.42 7.80
C PHE A 191 -9.97 -0.55 7.60
N LEU A 192 -9.22 -0.23 8.67
CA LEU A 192 -7.93 0.45 8.62
C LEU A 192 -6.79 -0.49 8.19
N ARG A 193 -6.91 -1.82 8.34
CA ARG A 193 -5.94 -2.77 7.73
C ARG A 193 -6.02 -2.78 6.20
N ASN A 194 -7.20 -2.54 5.63
CA ASN A 194 -7.37 -2.23 4.20
C ASN A 194 -6.92 -0.80 3.83
N MET A 195 -6.45 0.00 4.81
CA MET A 195 -5.77 1.29 4.62
C MET A 195 -4.25 1.19 4.71
N ILE A 196 -3.64 0.00 4.54
CA ILE A 196 -2.33 -0.03 3.91
C ILE A 196 -2.57 0.52 2.50
N SER A 197 -2.23 1.79 2.28
CA SER A 197 -2.31 2.53 1.02
C SER A 197 -1.35 1.98 -0.04
N THR A 198 -1.02 0.70 0.08
CA THR A 198 0.15 0.07 -0.47
C THR A 198 -0.24 -1.33 -0.92
N ALA A 199 0.15 -1.71 -2.13
CA ALA A 199 0.09 -3.08 -2.61
C ALA A 199 1.44 -3.74 -2.29
N ASP A 200 1.47 -4.66 -1.33
CA ASP A 200 2.72 -5.34 -0.95
C ASP A 200 3.06 -6.41 -1.98
N VAL A 201 4.31 -6.44 -2.47
CA VAL A 201 4.80 -7.47 -3.39
C VAL A 201 4.59 -8.90 -2.88
N ARG A 202 4.58 -9.10 -1.55
CA ARG A 202 4.31 -10.42 -0.94
C ARG A 202 2.89 -10.90 -1.13
N ASP A 203 1.92 -10.00 -1.22
CA ASP A 203 0.53 -10.35 -1.51
C ASP A 203 0.36 -10.94 -2.92
N PHE A 204 1.36 -10.70 -3.78
CA PHE A 204 1.41 -11.19 -5.17
C PHE A 204 2.44 -12.31 -5.37
N GLY A 205 2.91 -12.90 -4.27
CA GLY A 205 3.75 -14.11 -4.31
C GLY A 205 5.25 -13.87 -4.27
N ALA A 206 5.72 -12.65 -3.97
CA ALA A 206 7.14 -12.42 -3.73
C ALA A 206 7.60 -13.14 -2.45
N VAL A 207 8.73 -13.82 -2.50
CA VAL A 207 9.30 -14.59 -1.40
C VAL A 207 10.25 -13.72 -0.58
N GLY A 208 11.16 -13.01 -1.24
CA GLY A 208 12.13 -12.14 -0.58
C GLY A 208 13.26 -12.89 0.15
N ASP A 209 13.72 -14.01 -0.39
CA ASP A 209 14.82 -14.85 0.10
C ASP A 209 16.19 -14.59 -0.59
N GLY A 210 16.22 -13.70 -1.58
CA GLY A 210 17.38 -13.32 -2.38
C GLY A 210 17.75 -14.31 -3.48
N VAL A 211 16.96 -15.36 -3.70
CA VAL A 211 17.24 -16.44 -4.66
C VAL A 211 16.07 -16.69 -5.60
N THR A 212 14.84 -16.70 -5.08
CA THR A 212 13.63 -16.87 -5.88
C THR A 212 13.39 -15.63 -6.72
N ASP A 213 13.08 -15.79 -8.02
CA ASP A 213 12.80 -14.66 -8.90
C ASP A 213 11.43 -14.04 -8.58
N ASP A 214 11.48 -12.84 -8.00
CA ASP A 214 10.33 -12.08 -7.52
C ASP A 214 9.81 -11.07 -8.56
N SER A 215 10.41 -11.02 -9.76
CA SER A 215 10.08 -10.02 -10.79
C SER A 215 8.60 -9.97 -11.16
N ALA A 216 7.98 -11.14 -11.33
CA ALA A 216 6.57 -11.22 -11.71
C ALA A 216 5.63 -10.73 -10.60
N ALA A 217 6.00 -10.92 -9.34
CA ALA A 217 5.24 -10.45 -8.19
C ALA A 217 5.30 -8.91 -8.07
N PHE A 218 6.44 -8.30 -8.38
CA PHE A 218 6.59 -6.84 -8.43
C PHE A 218 5.68 -6.20 -9.50
N GLU A 219 5.67 -6.75 -10.71
CA GLU A 219 4.80 -6.28 -11.81
C GLU A 219 3.32 -6.48 -11.48
N ALA A 220 2.95 -7.61 -10.87
CA ALA A 220 1.58 -7.87 -10.44
C ALA A 220 1.13 -6.90 -9.33
N ALA A 221 2.00 -6.60 -8.37
CA ALA A 221 1.74 -5.62 -7.32
C ALA A 221 1.54 -4.20 -7.90
N ASP A 222 2.38 -3.78 -8.85
CA ASP A 222 2.23 -2.49 -9.52
C ASP A 222 0.90 -2.40 -10.29
N GLN A 223 0.53 -3.44 -11.03
CA GLN A 223 -0.75 -3.49 -11.75
C GLN A 223 -1.94 -3.40 -10.78
N ALA A 224 -1.87 -4.11 -9.65
CA ALA A 224 -2.92 -4.12 -8.65
C ALA A 224 -2.96 -2.84 -7.80
N ALA A 225 -1.86 -2.09 -7.69
CA ALA A 225 -1.79 -0.87 -6.92
C ALA A 225 -2.81 0.17 -7.44
N ASN A 226 -3.02 0.25 -8.76
CA ASN A 226 -4.04 1.11 -9.39
C ASN A 226 -4.02 2.57 -8.85
N GLY A 227 -2.83 3.17 -8.79
CA GLY A 227 -2.62 4.51 -8.25
C GLY A 227 -2.22 4.56 -6.76
N ARG A 228 -2.38 3.46 -6.02
CA ARG A 228 -1.80 3.28 -4.68
C ARG A 228 -0.29 3.11 -4.77
N GLU A 229 0.39 3.19 -3.64
CA GLU A 229 1.82 2.91 -3.57
C GLU A 229 2.07 1.40 -3.62
N VAL A 230 3.27 0.97 -4.00
CA VAL A 230 3.73 -0.42 -3.95
C VAL A 230 4.65 -0.53 -2.74
N LEU A 231 4.43 -1.51 -1.87
CA LEU A 231 5.30 -1.77 -0.73
C LEU A 231 6.20 -2.97 -1.03
N VAL A 232 7.50 -2.80 -0.79
CA VAL A 232 8.45 -3.91 -0.76
C VAL A 232 8.80 -4.15 0.69
N SER A 233 8.04 -5.03 1.35
CA SER A 233 8.24 -5.39 2.75
C SER A 233 9.66 -5.93 3.01
N ALA A 234 10.12 -5.86 4.26
CA ALA A 234 11.46 -6.32 4.65
C ALA A 234 11.83 -7.72 4.12
N GLY A 235 12.93 -7.85 3.39
CA GLY A 235 13.40 -9.06 2.71
C GLY A 235 14.48 -8.73 1.67
N THR A 236 15.01 -9.73 0.98
CA THR A 236 15.91 -9.52 -0.18
C THR A 236 15.26 -10.13 -1.41
N TYR A 237 14.98 -9.34 -2.43
CA TYR A 237 14.20 -9.79 -3.59
C TYR A 237 15.10 -9.91 -4.81
N PHE A 238 15.20 -11.11 -5.37
CA PHE A 238 15.97 -11.30 -6.60
C PHE A 238 15.08 -10.95 -7.80
N LEU A 239 15.50 -9.99 -8.62
CA LEU A 239 14.81 -9.62 -9.85
C LEU A 239 15.62 -10.12 -11.06
N GLY A 240 15.23 -11.29 -11.58
CA GLY A 240 15.86 -11.96 -12.73
C GLY A 240 15.41 -11.43 -14.09
N SER A 241 14.69 -10.30 -14.13
CA SER A 241 14.19 -9.70 -15.36
C SER A 241 14.04 -8.18 -15.25
N ASN A 242 13.71 -7.51 -16.35
CA ASN A 242 13.40 -6.07 -16.32
C ASN A 242 12.07 -5.85 -15.59
N VAL A 243 12.05 -4.93 -14.63
CA VAL A 243 10.86 -4.56 -13.83
C VAL A 243 10.57 -3.07 -14.01
N THR A 244 9.32 -2.73 -14.29
CA THR A 244 8.83 -1.36 -14.43
C THR A 244 7.72 -1.11 -13.43
N ILE A 245 7.89 -0.10 -12.58
CA ILE A 245 6.90 0.29 -11.58
C ILE A 245 6.29 1.63 -11.97
N ASN A 246 5.02 1.59 -12.37
CA ASN A 246 4.27 2.76 -12.83
C ASN A 246 3.70 3.57 -11.66
N ASN A 247 3.57 2.97 -10.49
CA ASN A 247 3.12 3.62 -9.27
C ASN A 247 4.30 4.12 -8.42
N ARG A 248 3.99 4.80 -7.31
CA ARG A 248 5.03 5.09 -6.31
C ARG A 248 5.40 3.77 -5.64
N ILE A 249 6.67 3.61 -5.27
CA ILE A 249 7.16 2.42 -4.58
C ILE A 249 7.94 2.81 -3.33
N GLN A 250 7.75 2.06 -2.26
CA GLN A 250 8.48 2.21 -1.01
C GLN A 250 9.20 0.90 -0.69
N PHE A 251 10.49 1.01 -0.34
CA PHE A 251 11.34 -0.13 0.01
C PHE A 251 11.57 -0.18 1.52
N GLU A 252 11.15 -1.27 2.15
CA GLU A 252 11.60 -1.72 3.47
C GLU A 252 12.59 -2.90 3.37
N GLY A 253 12.55 -3.63 2.26
CA GLY A 253 13.53 -4.64 1.85
C GLY A 253 14.46 -4.15 0.73
N THR A 254 15.39 -5.01 0.33
CA THR A 254 16.37 -4.72 -0.72
C THR A 254 16.20 -5.61 -1.95
N VAL A 255 16.76 -5.18 -3.07
CA VAL A 255 16.72 -5.84 -4.38
C VAL A 255 18.12 -6.31 -4.76
N VAL A 256 18.19 -7.52 -5.32
CA VAL A 256 19.37 -8.05 -5.99
C VAL A 256 19.01 -8.26 -7.46
N MET A 257 19.77 -7.65 -8.36
CA MET A 257 19.59 -7.80 -9.79
C MET A 257 20.92 -7.66 -10.52
N ALA A 258 21.03 -8.36 -11.64
CA ALA A 258 22.20 -8.27 -12.52
C ALA A 258 22.16 -6.99 -13.36
N ALA A 259 23.32 -6.50 -13.82
CA ALA A 259 23.46 -5.20 -14.49
C ALA A 259 22.72 -5.13 -15.84
N GLU A 260 22.49 -6.28 -16.48
CA GLU A 260 21.71 -6.42 -17.70
C GLU A 260 20.20 -6.17 -17.50
N HIS A 261 19.71 -6.33 -16.27
CA HIS A 261 18.32 -6.07 -15.91
C HIS A 261 18.15 -4.60 -15.54
N ARG A 262 16.95 -4.08 -15.77
CA ARG A 262 16.58 -2.69 -15.47
C ARG A 262 15.42 -2.66 -14.49
N LEU A 263 15.58 -1.88 -13.42
CA LEU A 263 14.51 -1.44 -12.53
C LEU A 263 14.11 -0.02 -12.92
N ALA A 264 12.91 0.16 -13.49
CA ALA A 264 12.42 1.46 -13.94
C ALA A 264 11.32 1.98 -13.01
N LEU A 265 11.64 2.98 -12.19
CA LEU A 265 10.69 3.64 -11.28
C LEU A 265 10.12 4.89 -11.94
N ILE A 266 8.82 4.95 -12.21
CA ILE A 266 8.22 6.04 -13.00
C ILE A 266 7.78 7.23 -12.14
N LYS A 267 7.14 7.04 -10.98
CA LYS A 267 6.60 8.18 -10.18
C LYS A 267 7.58 8.78 -9.17
N ASN A 268 8.56 8.02 -8.70
CA ASN A 268 9.59 8.45 -7.74
C ASN A 268 10.99 8.12 -8.26
N PHE A 269 11.26 8.61 -9.48
CA PHE A 269 12.55 8.48 -10.16
C PHE A 269 13.61 9.43 -9.57
N GLU A 270 14.22 9.00 -8.48
CA GLU A 270 15.24 9.77 -7.75
C GLU A 270 16.22 8.83 -7.06
N LEU A 271 17.50 9.23 -6.95
CA LEU A 271 18.54 8.38 -6.37
C LEU A 271 18.20 7.87 -4.96
N PRO A 272 17.57 8.65 -4.05
CA PRO A 272 17.16 8.13 -2.75
C PRO A 272 16.31 6.86 -2.82
N THR A 273 15.33 6.78 -3.72
CA THR A 273 14.49 5.59 -3.87
C THR A 273 15.29 4.39 -4.38
N TYR A 274 16.23 4.59 -5.30
CA TYR A 274 17.13 3.52 -5.73
C TYR A 274 18.08 3.11 -4.60
N TYR A 275 18.57 4.05 -3.79
CA TYR A 275 19.37 3.70 -2.62
C TYR A 275 18.57 2.82 -1.65
N ASP A 276 17.32 3.17 -1.36
CA ASP A 276 16.46 2.36 -0.49
C ASP A 276 16.23 0.95 -1.07
N ALA A 277 16.20 0.81 -2.41
CA ALA A 277 16.10 -0.47 -3.08
C ALA A 277 17.38 -1.33 -2.99
N PHE A 278 18.58 -0.74 -3.03
CA PHE A 278 19.83 -1.49 -3.13
C PHE A 278 20.67 -1.53 -1.84
N ASP A 279 20.46 -0.57 -0.95
CA ASP A 279 21.33 -0.27 0.21
C ASP A 279 22.83 -0.15 -0.16
N ASP A 280 23.09 0.33 -1.38
CA ASP A 280 24.42 0.49 -1.98
C ASP A 280 24.35 1.69 -2.94
N GLU A 281 25.05 2.78 -2.62
CA GLU A 281 24.98 4.03 -3.38
C GLU A 281 25.48 3.89 -4.82
N GLU A 282 26.56 3.13 -5.02
CA GLU A 282 27.18 2.99 -6.33
C GLU A 282 26.30 2.12 -7.24
N ARG A 283 25.75 1.01 -6.71
CA ARG A 283 24.78 0.20 -7.42
C ARG A 283 23.49 0.95 -7.70
N ALA A 284 22.96 1.69 -6.73
CA ALA A 284 21.79 2.53 -6.91
C ALA A 284 22.00 3.56 -8.02
N PHE A 285 23.17 4.20 -8.07
CA PHE A 285 23.52 5.14 -9.14
C PHE A 285 23.59 4.45 -10.51
N LYS A 286 24.27 3.31 -10.62
CA LYS A 286 24.37 2.53 -11.86
C LYS A 286 22.98 2.09 -12.36
N ALA A 287 22.12 1.60 -11.47
CA ALA A 287 20.75 1.18 -11.79
C ALA A 287 19.85 2.37 -12.20
N ALA A 288 19.92 3.50 -11.48
CA ALA A 288 19.17 4.70 -11.81
C ALA A 288 19.62 5.30 -13.15
N PHE A 289 20.92 5.27 -13.45
CA PHE A 289 21.45 5.68 -14.75
C PHE A 289 20.99 4.74 -15.87
N HIS A 290 20.98 3.42 -15.62
CA HIS A 290 20.39 2.46 -16.56
C HIS A 290 18.95 2.85 -16.87
N ALA A 291 18.11 3.12 -15.87
CA ALA A 291 16.74 3.57 -16.10
C ALA A 291 16.63 4.92 -16.86
N LEU A 292 17.52 5.88 -16.60
CA LEU A 292 17.55 7.20 -17.25
C LEU A 292 17.71 7.12 -18.79
N LEU A 293 18.49 6.15 -19.26
CA LEU A 293 18.74 5.94 -20.69
C LEU A 293 17.64 5.13 -21.39
N PHE A 294 16.59 4.73 -20.67
CA PHE A 294 15.39 4.12 -21.23
C PHE A 294 14.17 5.04 -21.06
N PHE A 295 12.99 4.55 -21.47
CA PHE A 295 11.75 5.32 -21.39
C PHE A 295 11.27 5.40 -19.93
N SER A 296 11.86 6.31 -19.15
CA SER A 296 11.44 6.62 -17.79
C SER A 296 10.44 7.79 -17.72
N ASN A 297 10.09 8.42 -18.85
CA ASN A 297 9.40 9.71 -18.94
C ASN A 297 10.13 10.88 -18.23
N HIS A 298 11.36 10.67 -17.75
CA HIS A 298 12.19 11.69 -17.11
C HIS A 298 13.38 12.08 -17.99
N GLU A 299 13.66 13.38 -18.07
CA GLU A 299 14.84 13.93 -18.73
C GLU A 299 16.06 14.07 -17.81
N SER A 300 15.84 13.98 -16.50
CA SER A 300 16.88 14.13 -15.50
C SER A 300 16.78 13.10 -14.37
N LEU A 301 17.92 12.69 -13.84
CA LEU A 301 18.06 11.95 -12.58
C LEU A 301 18.41 12.95 -11.47
N ASP A 302 17.52 13.07 -10.49
CA ASP A 302 17.77 13.85 -9.28
C ASP A 302 18.50 12.98 -8.24
N LEU A 303 19.65 13.44 -7.76
CA LEU A 303 20.44 12.75 -6.74
C LEU A 303 19.93 13.03 -5.31
N GLY A 304 18.98 13.94 -5.12
CA GLY A 304 18.33 14.17 -3.82
C GLY A 304 19.24 14.72 -2.73
N GLY A 305 20.30 15.45 -3.12
CA GLY A 305 21.33 15.96 -2.22
C GLY A 305 22.36 14.90 -1.77
N ARG A 306 22.27 13.67 -2.28
CA ARG A 306 23.19 12.59 -1.90
C ARG A 306 24.60 12.79 -2.46
N ARG A 307 25.55 12.22 -1.74
CA ARG A 307 26.96 12.19 -2.10
C ARG A 307 27.36 10.74 -2.38
N VAL A 308 27.33 10.34 -3.66
CA VAL A 308 27.67 8.98 -4.08
C VAL A 308 29.17 8.76 -3.99
N ALA A 309 29.58 7.82 -3.15
CA ALA A 309 30.96 7.37 -3.04
C ALA A 309 31.27 6.31 -4.12
N LEU A 310 32.29 6.56 -4.93
CA LEU A 310 32.67 5.68 -6.04
C LEU A 310 33.94 4.91 -5.69
N SER A 311 33.82 3.59 -5.61
CA SER A 311 34.95 2.71 -5.30
C SER A 311 36.00 2.65 -6.40
N GLU A 312 35.58 2.91 -7.65
CA GLU A 312 36.40 2.92 -8.87
C GLU A 312 35.75 3.83 -9.93
N PRO A 313 36.46 4.17 -11.03
CA PRO A 313 35.85 4.83 -12.19
C PRO A 313 34.62 4.06 -12.70
N VAL A 314 33.48 4.76 -12.85
CA VAL A 314 32.24 4.12 -13.30
C VAL A 314 32.25 3.92 -14.82
N ASP A 315 32.30 2.67 -15.26
CA ASP A 315 32.00 2.32 -16.65
C ASP A 315 30.50 2.47 -16.93
N MET A 316 30.14 3.61 -17.55
CA MET A 316 28.76 3.92 -17.90
C MET A 316 28.19 3.02 -19.00
N GLN A 317 29.05 2.41 -19.84
CA GLN A 317 28.63 1.46 -20.87
C GLN A 317 28.32 0.10 -20.23
N ALA A 318 29.11 -0.34 -19.24
CA ALA A 318 28.82 -1.55 -18.47
C ALA A 318 27.54 -1.41 -17.62
N ALA A 319 27.23 -0.19 -17.15
CA ALA A 319 25.96 0.09 -16.48
C ALA A 319 24.74 0.01 -17.42
N VAL A 320 24.93 0.17 -18.74
CA VAL A 320 23.85 0.15 -19.74
C VAL A 320 24.25 -0.69 -20.96
N PRO A 321 24.45 -2.01 -20.79
CA PRO A 321 25.12 -2.86 -21.79
C PRO A 321 24.36 -2.97 -23.12
N SER A 322 23.04 -2.72 -23.11
CA SER A 322 22.16 -2.85 -24.27
C SER A 322 22.04 -1.59 -25.14
N ARG A 323 22.63 -0.46 -24.72
CA ARG A 323 22.56 0.82 -25.45
C ARG A 323 23.97 1.35 -25.75
N THR A 324 24.27 1.50 -27.04
CA THR A 324 25.53 2.07 -27.55
C THR A 324 25.38 3.47 -28.12
N THR A 325 24.13 3.92 -28.35
CA THR A 325 23.81 5.27 -28.84
C THR A 325 22.60 5.83 -28.12
N PHE A 326 22.61 7.14 -27.87
CA PHE A 326 21.49 7.87 -27.30
C PHE A 326 21.52 9.31 -27.80
N ALA A 327 20.42 9.79 -28.39
CA ALA A 327 20.39 11.08 -29.08
C ALA A 327 19.75 12.22 -28.25
N THR A 328 19.12 11.89 -27.12
CA THR A 328 18.45 12.88 -26.27
C THR A 328 19.34 13.25 -25.10
N ARG A 329 19.48 14.55 -24.80
CA ARG A 329 20.25 14.99 -23.64
C ARG A 329 19.58 14.51 -22.35
N ARG A 330 20.37 13.92 -21.43
CA ARG A 330 19.98 13.64 -20.05
C ARG A 330 20.82 14.44 -19.08
N VAL A 331 20.30 14.65 -17.87
CA VAL A 331 20.99 15.42 -16.83
C VAL A 331 21.02 14.64 -15.53
N ILE A 332 22.17 14.57 -14.89
CA ILE A 332 22.31 14.14 -13.49
C ILE A 332 22.49 15.43 -12.68
N ARG A 333 21.68 15.64 -11.64
CA ARG A 333 21.63 16.91 -10.90
C ARG A 333 21.44 16.71 -9.40
N ASN A 334 21.63 17.80 -8.64
CA ASN A 334 21.32 17.89 -7.22
C ASN A 334 22.06 16.86 -6.34
N GLY A 335 23.35 16.62 -6.58
CA GLY A 335 24.17 15.77 -5.72
C GLY A 335 25.64 15.85 -6.10
N GLN A 336 26.43 14.93 -5.54
CA GLN A 336 27.87 14.88 -5.77
C GLN A 336 28.31 13.44 -6.03
N LEU A 337 29.21 13.27 -7.00
CA LEU A 337 30.01 12.05 -7.16
C LEU A 337 31.40 12.33 -6.57
N HIS A 338 31.95 11.40 -5.81
CA HIS A 338 33.33 11.52 -5.31
C HIS A 338 34.03 10.17 -5.27
N PRO A 339 35.33 10.13 -5.54
CA PRO A 339 36.11 8.92 -5.39
C PRO A 339 36.23 8.55 -3.90
N ILE A 340 36.23 7.25 -3.62
CA ILE A 340 36.79 6.68 -2.40
C ILE A 340 38.28 6.49 -2.67
N ASP A 341 39.14 7.08 -1.83
CA ASP A 341 40.59 6.93 -1.96
C ASP A 341 40.98 5.44 -1.97
N GLY A 342 41.68 5.01 -3.02
CA GLY A 342 42.06 3.62 -3.19
C GLY A 342 42.78 3.37 -4.51
N PRO A 343 43.42 2.19 -4.65
CA PRO A 343 44.27 1.87 -5.80
C PRO A 343 43.49 1.82 -7.13
N ALA A 344 42.16 1.67 -7.10
CA ALA A 344 41.33 1.71 -8.30
C ALA A 344 41.27 3.11 -8.96
N TRP A 345 41.67 4.16 -8.24
CA TRP A 345 41.78 5.53 -8.75
C TRP A 345 43.22 5.96 -9.07
N ASP A 346 44.19 5.06 -8.89
CA ASP A 346 45.58 5.35 -9.24
C ASP A 346 45.71 5.56 -10.76
N SER A 347 46.50 6.56 -11.15
CA SER A 347 46.71 6.86 -12.56
C SER A 347 47.61 5.81 -13.22
N GLU A 348 47.12 5.19 -14.30
CA GLU A 348 47.96 4.40 -15.20
C GLU A 348 48.69 5.32 -16.17
N ILE A 349 50.03 5.28 -16.16
CA ILE A 349 50.87 6.10 -17.03
C ILE A 349 51.55 5.23 -18.07
N VAL A 350 51.30 5.53 -19.35
CA VAL A 350 51.95 4.88 -20.49
C VAL A 350 52.77 5.92 -21.25
N THR A 351 54.09 5.68 -21.35
CA THR A 351 54.98 6.50 -22.18
C THR A 351 55.21 5.81 -23.51
N SER A 352 54.94 6.52 -24.60
CA SER A 352 55.13 6.03 -25.96
C SER A 352 55.73 7.10 -26.87
N GLN A 353 56.52 6.67 -27.85
CA GLN A 353 56.96 7.52 -28.96
C GLN A 353 55.95 7.43 -30.10
N ALA A 354 55.63 8.58 -30.69
CA ALA A 354 54.72 8.69 -31.82
C ALA A 354 55.21 9.76 -32.80
N THR A 355 54.72 9.69 -34.03
CA THR A 355 54.91 10.69 -35.09
C THR A 355 53.60 11.44 -35.31
N TYR A 356 53.69 12.74 -35.58
CA TYR A 356 52.54 13.59 -35.82
C TYR A 356 52.71 14.39 -37.12
N ASP A 357 51.59 14.75 -37.74
CA ASP A 357 51.55 15.60 -38.93
C ASP A 357 50.72 16.86 -38.60
N PRO A 358 51.32 18.07 -38.65
CA PRO A 358 50.58 19.32 -38.44
C PRO A 358 49.36 19.49 -39.35
N ALA A 359 49.36 18.89 -40.54
CA ALA A 359 48.21 18.92 -41.44
C ALA A 359 47.08 17.96 -41.02
N ASN A 360 47.38 16.98 -40.16
CA ASN A 360 46.42 16.04 -39.57
C ASN A 360 46.51 16.05 -38.05
N ALA A 361 46.24 17.23 -37.48
CA ALA A 361 46.58 17.54 -36.10
C ALA A 361 45.86 16.71 -35.02
N ARG A 362 44.92 15.84 -35.37
CA ARG A 362 44.22 14.95 -34.41
C ARG A 362 44.76 13.54 -34.39
N VAL A 363 45.76 13.21 -35.20
CA VAL A 363 46.19 11.83 -35.39
C VAL A 363 47.67 11.68 -35.08
N LEU A 364 47.96 10.78 -34.15
CA LEU A 364 49.30 10.27 -33.89
C LEU A 364 49.45 8.93 -34.60
N THR A 365 50.57 8.75 -35.29
CA THR A 365 50.89 7.54 -36.07
C THR A 365 52.24 6.96 -35.63
N GLY A 366 52.48 5.68 -35.93
CA GLY A 366 53.70 4.99 -35.49
C GLY A 366 53.82 4.95 -33.97
N VAL A 367 52.68 4.89 -33.27
CA VAL A 367 52.63 4.88 -31.80
C VAL A 367 53.16 3.55 -31.28
N ALA A 368 54.33 3.56 -30.64
CA ALA A 368 54.93 2.35 -30.08
C ALA A 368 54.05 1.75 -28.96
N ASN A 369 53.88 0.43 -28.93
CA ASN A 369 53.06 -0.26 -27.92
C ASN A 369 51.65 0.33 -27.75
N VAL A 370 51.05 0.78 -28.86
CA VAL A 370 49.71 1.40 -28.90
C VAL A 370 48.63 0.60 -28.16
N ALA A 371 48.76 -0.72 -28.07
CA ALA A 371 47.82 -1.60 -27.38
C ALA A 371 47.72 -1.34 -25.86
N ASN A 372 48.72 -0.68 -25.26
CA ASN A 372 48.70 -0.33 -23.84
C ASN A 372 48.00 1.01 -23.57
N ILE A 373 47.71 1.80 -24.61
CA ILE A 373 47.06 3.11 -24.45
C ILE A 373 45.54 2.89 -24.41
N GLN A 374 44.89 3.43 -23.38
CA GLN A 374 43.45 3.33 -23.20
C GLN A 374 42.71 4.50 -23.87
N MET A 375 41.47 4.26 -24.29
CA MET A 375 40.59 5.35 -24.72
C MET A 375 40.26 6.23 -23.51
N GLY A 376 40.23 7.55 -23.71
CA GLY A 376 39.99 8.53 -22.64
C GLY A 376 41.23 8.94 -21.86
N SER A 377 42.40 8.32 -22.07
CA SER A 377 43.65 8.76 -21.43
C SER A 377 43.97 10.22 -21.77
N LEU A 378 44.39 10.99 -20.76
CA LEU A 378 44.96 12.32 -20.96
C LEU A 378 46.31 12.19 -21.67
N VAL A 379 46.51 12.99 -22.70
CA VAL A 379 47.77 13.05 -23.43
C VAL A 379 48.58 14.24 -22.93
N GLU A 380 49.79 13.98 -22.46
CA GLU A 380 50.75 14.99 -22.05
C GLU A 380 52.02 14.88 -22.89
N GLY A 381 52.59 16.03 -23.27
CA GLY A 381 53.79 16.05 -24.09
C GLY A 381 54.11 17.42 -24.67
N ASN A 382 55.27 17.53 -25.31
CA ASN A 382 55.65 18.75 -25.99
C ASN A 382 54.69 19.01 -27.17
N GLY A 383 54.14 20.22 -27.27
CA GLY A 383 53.16 20.57 -28.29
C GLY A 383 51.74 20.02 -28.03
N VAL A 384 51.43 19.52 -26.84
CA VAL A 384 50.08 19.03 -26.50
C VAL A 384 49.39 20.04 -25.58
N GLY A 385 48.14 20.39 -25.88
CA GLY A 385 47.31 21.26 -25.05
C GLY A 385 46.88 20.60 -23.74
N ARG A 386 46.29 21.37 -22.82
CA ARG A 386 45.98 20.93 -21.44
C ARG A 386 44.89 19.85 -21.33
N GLU A 387 43.97 19.76 -22.29
CA GLU A 387 42.78 18.90 -22.22
C GLU A 387 42.60 18.09 -23.51
N ILE A 388 43.69 17.45 -23.94
CA ILE A 388 43.72 16.56 -25.10
C ILE A 388 43.67 15.11 -24.61
N TYR A 389 42.67 14.37 -25.06
CA TYR A 389 42.42 12.99 -24.65
C TYR A 389 42.43 12.05 -25.85
N VAL A 390 42.72 10.77 -25.60
CA VAL A 390 42.60 9.71 -26.61
C VAL A 390 41.12 9.47 -26.94
N SER A 391 40.73 9.73 -28.20
CA SER A 391 39.36 9.47 -28.68
C SER A 391 39.20 8.10 -29.32
N SER A 392 40.26 7.54 -29.92
CA SER A 392 40.28 6.16 -30.41
C SER A 392 41.70 5.61 -30.54
N VAL A 393 41.80 4.28 -30.50
CA VAL A 393 43.05 3.52 -30.60
C VAL A 393 42.90 2.47 -31.69
N ASP A 394 43.80 2.48 -32.67
CA ASP A 394 43.90 1.46 -33.72
C ASP A 394 45.23 0.73 -33.58
N VAL A 395 45.15 -0.49 -33.05
CA VAL A 395 46.32 -1.34 -32.80
C VAL A 395 46.98 -1.81 -34.10
N GLY A 396 46.17 -2.11 -35.12
CA GLY A 396 46.67 -2.64 -36.40
C GLY A 396 47.44 -1.59 -37.20
N GLN A 397 47.06 -0.32 -37.10
CA GLN A 397 47.70 0.80 -37.79
C GLN A 397 48.67 1.60 -36.93
N GLN A 398 48.89 1.21 -35.67
CA GLN A 398 49.71 1.95 -34.70
C GLN A 398 49.30 3.43 -34.60
N ARG A 399 47.99 3.66 -34.47
CA ARG A 399 47.40 4.99 -34.55
C ARG A 399 46.56 5.31 -33.31
N VAL A 400 46.69 6.56 -32.86
CA VAL A 400 45.84 7.15 -31.83
C VAL A 400 45.17 8.39 -32.40
N THR A 401 43.86 8.51 -32.20
CA THR A 401 43.12 9.73 -32.53
C THR A 401 42.90 10.52 -31.25
N LEU A 402 43.02 11.84 -31.33
CA LEU A 402 42.89 12.78 -30.23
C LEU A 402 41.52 13.47 -30.25
N SER A 403 41.06 13.92 -29.09
CA SER A 403 39.82 14.68 -28.92
C SER A 403 39.91 16.08 -29.55
N GLN A 404 41.10 16.68 -29.52
CA GLN A 404 41.40 18.00 -30.06
C GLN A 404 42.73 17.98 -30.84
N PRO A 405 42.97 18.96 -31.74
CA PRO A 405 44.25 19.10 -32.42
C PRO A 405 45.42 19.26 -31.43
N HIS A 406 46.55 18.57 -31.67
CA HIS A 406 47.84 18.94 -31.08
C HIS A 406 48.32 20.29 -31.66
N LEU A 407 49.19 20.99 -30.92
CA LEU A 407 49.75 22.28 -31.33
C LEU A 407 50.82 22.15 -32.42
#